data_AF-A0A3B5PTN8-F1
#
_entry.id   AF-A0A3B5PTN8-F1
#
_cell.length_a   1.000
_cell.length_b   1.000
_cell.length_c   1.000
_cell.angle_alpha   90.00
_cell.angle_beta   90.00
_cell.angle_gamma   90.00
#
_symmetry.space_group_name_H-M   'P 1'
#
loop_
_entity.id
_entity.type
_entity.pdbx_description
1 polymer ?
#
loop_
_entity_poly.entity_id
_entity_poly.type
_entity_poly.pdbx_seq_one_letter_code
_entity_poly.pdbx_strand_id
1 'polypeptide(L)'
;MVRSASLAAMRAPDTGGADFHRVTVAQERPFCGAVLIVSGRTYFWSYTANMDAGSQRVLQYLTEVEEAAEDVLTTKQQIVDLDMKRNRNREALSALKHDMADTEKVKVCFGNMFLKFPKSKAREMIQKDQEQLDKEISDLRRSLKAKVNCLNEMQGNPELRGYNLSPLSAEELKAINSLLRR
;
A
#
# COMPACT_ATOMS: atom_id res chain seq x y z
N MET A 1 44.94 -5.82 9.92
CA MET A 1 45.74 -6.86 9.26
C MET A 1 45.20 -8.21 9.68
N VAL A 2 44.44 -8.90 8.82
CA VAL A 2 44.36 -10.37 8.61
C VAL A 2 43.26 -10.54 7.56
N ARG A 3 43.61 -10.57 6.27
CA ARG A 3 42.74 -11.13 5.22
C ARG A 3 43.29 -12.51 4.92
N SER A 4 42.69 -13.53 5.50
CA SER A 4 42.92 -14.93 5.16
C SER A 4 42.35 -15.19 3.77
N ALA A 5 43.19 -15.03 2.74
CA ALA A 5 42.90 -15.54 1.41
C ALA A 5 43.14 -17.05 1.42
N SER A 6 42.07 -17.83 1.56
CA SER A 6 42.14 -19.28 1.32
C SER A 6 42.28 -19.49 -0.19
N LEU A 7 43.53 -19.66 -0.64
CA LEU A 7 43.87 -19.97 -2.03
C LEU A 7 43.52 -21.45 -2.27
N ALA A 8 42.24 -21.75 -2.52
CA ALA A 8 41.83 -23.07 -2.96
C ALA A 8 42.28 -23.27 -4.42
N ALA A 9 43.45 -23.87 -4.62
CA ALA A 9 43.90 -24.32 -5.93
C ALA A 9 43.07 -25.52 -6.37
N MET A 10 41.89 -25.29 -6.96
CA MET A 10 41.17 -26.35 -7.67
C MET A 10 41.93 -26.68 -8.95
N ARG A 11 42.50 -27.90 -9.03
CA ARG A 11 42.91 -28.50 -10.31
C ARG A 11 41.63 -28.72 -11.13
N ALA A 12 41.59 -28.20 -12.35
CA ALA A 12 40.53 -28.50 -13.31
C ALA A 12 40.51 -30.01 -13.59
N PRO A 13 39.33 -30.67 -13.64
CA PRO A 13 39.23 -32.03 -14.13
C PRO A 13 39.36 -32.06 -15.65
N ASP A 14 40.14 -33.02 -16.16
CA ASP A 14 40.34 -33.25 -17.58
C ASP A 14 39.00 -33.56 -18.27
N THR A 15 38.73 -32.85 -19.36
CA THR A 15 37.51 -32.98 -20.15
C THR A 15 37.48 -34.32 -20.89
N GLY A 16 36.57 -35.21 -20.49
CA GLY A 16 36.24 -36.41 -21.23
C GLY A 16 34.80 -36.84 -20.98
N GLY A 17 34.04 -36.99 -22.07
CA GLY A 17 32.80 -37.78 -22.13
C GLY A 17 31.52 -37.05 -21.73
N ALA A 18 30.58 -36.94 -22.67
CA ALA A 18 29.21 -36.49 -22.46
C ALA A 18 28.40 -37.48 -21.59
N ASP A 19 27.51 -36.98 -20.72
CA ASP A 19 26.08 -37.34 -20.73
C ASP A 19 25.24 -36.70 -19.59
N PHE A 20 24.03 -36.30 -20.01
CA PHE A 20 22.75 -36.24 -19.30
C PHE A 20 22.46 -35.30 -18.09
N HIS A 21 21.49 -34.41 -18.37
CA HIS A 21 20.38 -33.93 -17.52
C HIS A 21 20.63 -33.65 -16.03
N ARG A 22 20.91 -32.37 -15.72
CA ARG A 22 20.22 -31.63 -14.64
C ARG A 22 20.37 -30.12 -14.84
N VAL A 23 19.39 -29.49 -15.47
CA VAL A 23 19.29 -28.01 -15.43
C VAL A 23 18.75 -27.65 -14.06
N THR A 24 19.64 -27.50 -13.10
CA THR A 24 19.34 -26.81 -11.86
C THR A 24 19.47 -25.34 -12.19
N VAL A 25 18.36 -24.60 -12.17
CA VAL A 25 18.35 -23.14 -12.35
C VAL A 25 19.16 -22.53 -11.21
N ALA A 26 20.45 -22.30 -11.48
CA ALA A 26 21.31 -21.56 -10.59
C ALA A 26 20.86 -20.11 -10.67
N GLN A 27 20.21 -19.65 -9.61
CA GLN A 27 19.92 -18.26 -9.29
C GLN A 27 21.07 -17.37 -9.81
N GLU A 28 20.78 -16.55 -10.81
CA GLU A 28 21.74 -15.69 -11.50
C GLU A 28 22.49 -14.82 -10.48
N ARG A 29 23.71 -15.22 -10.13
CA ARG A 29 24.63 -14.38 -9.37
C ARG A 29 25.39 -13.50 -10.36
N PRO A 30 25.52 -12.19 -10.10
CA PRO A 30 26.31 -11.32 -10.97
C PRO A 30 27.78 -11.68 -10.77
N PHE A 31 28.33 -12.53 -11.63
CA PHE A 31 29.76 -12.84 -11.64
C PHE A 31 30.53 -11.67 -12.25
N CYS A 32 30.99 -10.74 -11.41
CA CYS A 32 32.10 -9.83 -11.76
C CYS A 32 33.42 -10.51 -11.42
N GLY A 33 33.97 -11.29 -12.35
CA GLY A 33 35.30 -11.89 -12.24
C GLY A 33 36.27 -11.25 -13.22
N ALA A 34 37.52 -11.09 -12.81
CA ALA A 34 38.62 -10.73 -13.71
C ALA A 34 39.50 -11.96 -13.95
N VAL A 35 39.83 -12.23 -15.21
CA VAL A 35 40.73 -13.32 -15.61
C VAL A 35 42.11 -12.73 -15.91
N LEU A 36 43.13 -13.18 -15.19
CA LEU A 36 44.52 -12.79 -15.43
C LEU A 36 45.31 -14.00 -15.94
N ILE A 37 45.97 -13.87 -17.10
CA ILE A 37 46.82 -14.93 -17.67
C ILE A 37 48.28 -14.48 -17.58
N VAL A 38 49.10 -15.23 -16.86
CA VAL A 38 50.56 -14.99 -16.73
C VAL A 38 51.30 -16.32 -16.97
N SER A 39 52.25 -16.32 -17.91
CA SER A 39 53.07 -17.50 -18.27
C SER A 39 52.26 -18.79 -18.51
N GLY A 40 51.16 -18.69 -19.27
CA GLY A 40 50.34 -19.85 -19.62
C GLY A 40 49.49 -20.43 -18.48
N ARG A 41 49.45 -19.77 -17.31
CA ARG A 41 48.52 -20.10 -16.22
C ARG A 41 47.40 -19.09 -16.13
N THR A 42 46.18 -19.58 -16.15
CA THR A 42 44.95 -18.79 -15.99
C THR A 42 44.61 -18.67 -14.51
N TYR A 43 44.56 -17.45 -14.00
CA TYR A 43 44.13 -17.15 -12.65
C TYR A 43 42.72 -16.55 -12.70
N PHE A 44 41.76 -17.25 -12.10
CA PHE A 44 40.40 -16.76 -11.93
C PHE A 44 40.27 -16.11 -10.55
N TRP A 45 40.01 -14.80 -10.52
CA TRP A 45 39.63 -14.10 -9.29
C TRP A 45 38.12 -13.87 -9.30
N SER A 46 37.40 -14.60 -8.47
CA SER A 46 36.03 -14.27 -8.12
C SER A 46 36.02 -13.41 -6.87
N TYR A 47 35.48 -12.19 -6.97
CA TYR A 47 35.08 -11.43 -5.79
C TYR A 47 33.67 -11.87 -5.42
N THR A 48 33.53 -12.67 -4.36
CA THR A 48 32.23 -12.86 -3.72
C THR A 48 31.96 -11.65 -2.84
N ALA A 49 31.12 -10.74 -3.31
CA ALA A 49 30.52 -9.74 -2.43
C ALA A 49 29.57 -10.48 -1.46
N ASN A 50 30.12 -11.06 -0.40
CA ASN A 50 29.32 -11.57 0.71
C ASN A 50 28.75 -10.34 1.43
N MET A 51 27.45 -10.10 1.29
CA MET A 51 26.75 -9.23 2.24
C MET A 51 26.90 -9.85 3.62
N ASP A 52 27.29 -9.02 4.58
CA ASP A 52 27.31 -9.40 5.99
C ASP A 52 25.88 -9.74 6.46
N ALA A 53 25.75 -10.78 7.28
CA ALA A 53 24.44 -11.23 7.78
C ALA A 53 23.74 -10.15 8.64
N GLY A 54 24.50 -9.24 9.26
CA GLY A 54 23.96 -8.05 9.92
C GLY A 54 23.32 -7.08 8.93
N SER A 55 23.97 -6.82 7.80
CA SER A 55 23.46 -5.93 6.75
C SER A 55 22.18 -6.46 6.12
N GLN A 56 22.06 -7.77 5.91
CA GLN A 56 20.83 -8.39 5.39
C GLN A 56 19.64 -8.20 6.34
N ARG A 57 19.84 -8.37 7.64
CA ARG A 57 18.78 -8.16 8.65
C ARG A 57 18.29 -6.71 8.70
N VAL A 58 19.21 -5.76 8.61
CA VAL A 58 18.87 -4.32 8.61
C VAL A 58 18.03 -3.98 7.37
N LEU A 59 18.42 -4.46 6.19
CA LEU A 59 17.65 -4.23 4.97
C LEU A 59 16.25 -4.84 5.05
N GLN A 60 16.14 -6.07 5.55
CA GLN A 60 14.84 -6.71 5.72
C GLN A 60 13.91 -5.90 6.64
N TYR A 61 14.43 -5.45 7.78
CA TYR A 61 13.67 -4.58 8.68
C TYR A 61 13.25 -3.26 8.03
N LEU A 62 14.14 -2.61 7.27
CA LEU A 62 13.80 -1.37 6.55
C LEU A 62 12.69 -1.60 5.52
N THR A 63 12.76 -2.71 4.78
CA THR A 63 11.73 -3.09 3.81
C THR A 63 10.37 -3.33 4.49
N GLU A 64 10.33 -4.01 5.64
CA GLU A 64 9.10 -4.23 6.41
C GLU A 64 8.48 -2.89 6.89
N VAL A 65 9.31 -1.96 7.34
CA VAL A 65 8.85 -0.61 7.75
C VAL A 65 8.34 0.20 6.55
N GLU A 66 9.04 0.13 5.40
CA GLU A 66 8.66 0.81 4.16
C GLU A 66 7.32 0.29 3.63
N GLU A 67 7.12 -1.02 3.60
CA GLU A 67 5.87 -1.65 3.14
C GLU A 67 4.68 -1.17 3.98
N ALA A 68 4.78 -1.16 5.32
CA ALA A 68 3.70 -0.66 6.16
C ALA A 68 3.48 0.85 6.01
N ALA A 69 4.53 1.63 5.75
CA ALA A 69 4.42 3.06 5.50
C ALA A 69 3.67 3.34 4.18
N GLU A 70 3.98 2.59 3.12
CA GLU A 70 3.29 2.66 1.83
C GLU A 70 1.79 2.34 1.98
N ASP A 71 1.48 1.33 2.79
CA ASP A 71 0.11 0.92 3.10
C ASP A 71 -0.72 2.04 3.75
N VAL A 72 -0.11 2.76 4.71
CA VAL A 72 -0.70 3.93 5.37
C VAL A 72 -0.95 5.06 4.36
N LEU A 73 0.03 5.35 3.50
CA LEU A 73 -0.06 6.40 2.50
C LEU A 73 -1.14 6.09 1.45
N THR A 74 -1.19 4.86 0.98
CA THR A 74 -2.20 4.38 0.02
C THR A 74 -3.60 4.51 0.61
N THR A 75 -3.78 4.09 1.86
CA THR A 75 -5.08 4.20 2.56
C THR A 75 -5.50 5.67 2.72
N LYS A 76 -4.56 6.58 3.02
CA LYS A 76 -4.83 8.03 3.09
C LYS A 76 -5.27 8.58 1.73
N GLN A 77 -4.60 8.19 0.66
CA GLN A 77 -4.97 8.63 -0.69
C GLN A 77 -6.37 8.15 -1.08
N GLN A 78 -6.70 6.89 -0.78
CA GLN A 78 -8.04 6.33 -1.00
C GLN A 78 -9.14 7.13 -0.28
N ILE A 79 -8.89 7.56 0.98
CA ILE A 79 -9.83 8.41 1.71
C ILE A 79 -10.05 9.74 0.99
N VAL A 80 -8.99 10.36 0.48
CA VAL A 80 -9.09 11.62 -0.28
C VAL A 80 -9.92 11.43 -1.55
N ASP A 81 -9.66 10.37 -2.31
CA ASP A 81 -10.38 10.08 -3.56
C ASP A 81 -11.88 9.84 -3.32
N LEU A 82 -12.23 9.12 -2.26
CA LEU A 82 -13.62 8.90 -1.86
C LEU A 82 -14.28 10.19 -1.35
N ASP A 83 -13.56 11.02 -0.59
CA ASP A 83 -14.07 12.32 -0.13
C ASP A 83 -14.33 13.27 -1.32
N MET A 84 -13.51 13.21 -2.38
CA MET A 84 -13.77 13.96 -3.62
C MET A 84 -15.06 13.51 -4.30
N LYS A 85 -15.29 12.19 -4.42
CA LYS A 85 -16.56 11.65 -4.97
C LYS A 85 -17.75 12.07 -4.12
N ARG A 86 -17.60 12.01 -2.79
CA ARG A 86 -18.60 12.46 -1.84
C ARG A 86 -18.97 13.93 -2.04
N ASN A 87 -17.97 14.80 -2.24
CA ASN A 87 -18.22 16.22 -2.46
C ASN A 87 -18.98 16.47 -3.77
N ARG A 88 -18.60 15.78 -4.86
CA ARG A 88 -19.33 15.85 -6.14
C ARG A 88 -20.79 15.39 -6.01
N ASN A 89 -21.05 14.36 -5.21
CA ASN A 89 -22.41 13.91 -4.93
C ASN A 89 -23.23 14.98 -4.18
N ARG A 90 -22.62 15.69 -3.23
CA ARG A 90 -23.26 16.81 -2.52
C ARG A 90 -23.58 17.98 -3.45
N GLU A 91 -22.64 18.33 -4.33
CA GLU A 91 -22.85 19.34 -5.37
C GLU A 91 -24.01 18.94 -6.31
N ALA A 92 -24.02 17.69 -6.77
CA ALA A 92 -25.10 17.17 -7.60
C ALA A 92 -26.47 17.20 -6.89
N LEU A 93 -26.53 16.83 -5.61
CA LEU A 93 -27.76 16.92 -4.81
C LEU A 93 -28.21 18.37 -4.58
N SER A 94 -27.28 19.31 -4.48
CA SER A 94 -27.59 20.74 -4.37
C SER A 94 -28.16 21.29 -5.67
N ALA A 95 -27.53 21.00 -6.81
CA ALA A 95 -28.02 21.37 -8.14
C ALA A 95 -29.41 20.80 -8.41
N LEU A 96 -29.63 19.51 -8.08
CA LEU A 96 -30.95 18.90 -8.18
C LEU A 96 -32.00 19.61 -7.31
N LYS A 97 -31.64 20.17 -6.16
CA LYS A 97 -32.61 20.87 -5.29
C LYS A 97 -32.97 22.26 -5.82
N HIS A 98 -31.99 23.02 -6.31
CA HIS A 98 -32.17 24.44 -6.63
C HIS A 98 -32.51 24.71 -8.10
N ASP A 99 -31.96 23.94 -9.03
CA ASP A 99 -31.92 24.34 -10.44
C ASP A 99 -33.02 23.68 -11.30
N MET A 100 -33.81 22.76 -10.72
CA MET A 100 -34.76 21.94 -11.50
C MET A 100 -36.13 21.85 -10.83
N ALA A 101 -37.20 21.98 -11.63
CA ALA A 101 -38.56 21.69 -11.18
C ALA A 101 -38.77 20.19 -10.96
N ASP A 102 -39.69 19.81 -10.07
CA ASP A 102 -39.89 18.39 -9.69
C ASP A 102 -40.44 17.50 -10.82
N THR A 103 -40.99 18.09 -11.87
CA THR A 103 -41.50 17.41 -13.06
C THR A 103 -40.43 17.16 -14.12
N GLU A 104 -39.24 17.73 -13.98
CA GLU A 104 -38.19 17.63 -14.98
C GLU A 104 -37.39 16.32 -14.87
N LYS A 105 -37.01 15.78 -16.01
CA LYS A 105 -36.26 14.52 -16.12
C LYS A 105 -34.77 14.82 -16.28
N VAL A 106 -33.95 14.20 -15.44
CA VAL A 106 -32.49 14.40 -15.34
C VAL A 106 -31.77 13.31 -16.13
N LYS A 107 -30.66 13.66 -16.78
CA LYS A 107 -29.76 12.68 -17.40
C LYS A 107 -28.66 12.30 -16.41
N VAL A 108 -28.53 11.01 -16.13
CA VAL A 108 -27.50 10.43 -15.26
C VAL A 108 -26.52 9.63 -16.11
N CYS A 109 -25.23 9.76 -15.83
CA CYS A 109 -24.17 9.05 -16.56
C CYS A 109 -23.96 7.65 -15.96
N PHE A 110 -23.98 6.62 -16.79
CA PHE A 110 -23.58 5.25 -16.44
C PHE A 110 -22.50 4.79 -17.40
N GLY A 111 -21.25 4.82 -16.95
CA GLY A 111 -20.09 4.50 -17.79
C GLY A 111 -20.00 5.45 -18.98
N ASN A 112 -20.31 4.95 -20.18
CA ASN A 112 -20.30 5.69 -21.43
C ASN A 112 -21.70 6.09 -21.94
N MET A 113 -22.77 5.80 -21.18
CA MET A 113 -24.15 6.08 -21.59
C MET A 113 -24.82 7.11 -20.67
N PHE A 114 -25.79 7.85 -21.21
CA PHE A 114 -26.64 8.76 -20.45
C PHE A 114 -28.06 8.23 -20.39
N LEU A 115 -28.57 8.00 -19.17
CA LEU A 115 -29.92 7.50 -18.92
C LEU A 115 -30.79 8.61 -18.34
N LYS A 116 -32.05 8.69 -18.79
CA LYS A 116 -32.98 9.73 -18.37
C LYS A 116 -33.88 9.20 -17.26
N PHE A 117 -33.79 9.80 -16.07
CA PHE A 117 -34.58 9.43 -14.89
C PHE A 117 -35.44 10.60 -14.42
N PRO A 118 -36.57 10.34 -13.74
CA PRO A 118 -37.24 11.39 -12.97
C PRO A 118 -36.32 11.88 -11.85
N LYS A 119 -36.44 13.16 -11.48
CA LYS A 119 -35.65 13.81 -10.44
C LYS A 119 -35.63 13.05 -9.11
N SER A 120 -36.78 12.53 -8.68
CA SER A 120 -36.91 11.75 -7.44
C SER A 120 -36.01 10.51 -7.44
N LYS A 121 -35.99 9.77 -8.56
CA LYS A 121 -35.17 8.57 -8.68
C LYS A 121 -33.69 8.88 -8.73
N ALA A 122 -33.29 9.90 -9.50
CA ALA A 122 -31.90 10.35 -9.55
C ALA A 122 -31.39 10.80 -8.16
N ARG A 123 -32.23 11.50 -7.40
CA ARG A 123 -31.91 11.90 -6.02
C ARG A 123 -31.76 10.72 -5.07
N GLU A 124 -32.67 9.75 -5.13
CA GLU A 124 -32.58 8.52 -4.32
C GLU A 124 -31.29 7.75 -4.60
N MET A 125 -30.89 7.66 -5.88
CA MET A 125 -29.66 6.99 -6.28
C MET A 125 -28.42 7.69 -5.69
N ILE A 126 -28.28 9.00 -5.89
CA ILE A 126 -27.13 9.75 -5.37
C ILE A 126 -27.09 9.71 -3.83
N GLN A 127 -28.26 9.68 -3.16
CA GLN A 127 -28.34 9.56 -1.71
C GLN A 127 -27.85 8.18 -1.21
N LYS A 128 -28.19 7.09 -1.91
CA LYS A 128 -27.67 5.76 -1.59
C LYS A 128 -26.16 5.67 -1.80
N ASP A 129 -25.66 6.25 -2.88
CA ASP A 129 -24.22 6.30 -3.15
C ASP A 129 -23.49 7.10 -2.06
N GLN A 130 -24.09 8.21 -1.62
CA GLN A 130 -23.58 9.03 -0.51
C GLN A 130 -23.46 8.22 0.79
N GLU A 131 -24.49 7.43 1.14
CA GLU A 131 -24.47 6.55 2.33
C GLU A 131 -23.42 5.45 2.26
N GLN A 132 -23.19 4.88 1.08
CA GLN A 132 -22.14 3.88 0.85
C GLN A 132 -20.75 4.50 1.02
N LEU A 133 -20.50 5.65 0.38
CA LEU A 133 -19.24 6.39 0.53
C LEU A 133 -18.97 6.74 1.99
N ASP A 134 -19.97 7.22 2.73
CA ASP A 134 -19.81 7.60 4.14
C ASP A 134 -19.45 6.39 5.04
N LYS A 135 -19.97 5.20 4.75
CA LYS A 135 -19.58 3.95 5.42
C LYS A 135 -18.14 3.56 5.09
N GLU A 136 -17.80 3.50 3.79
CA GLU A 136 -16.46 3.14 3.34
C GLU A 136 -15.38 4.08 3.90
N ILE A 137 -15.61 5.39 3.89
CA ILE A 137 -14.69 6.38 4.46
C ILE A 137 -14.54 6.18 5.97
N SER A 138 -15.62 5.86 6.68
CA SER A 138 -15.58 5.61 8.12
C SER A 138 -14.77 4.35 8.45
N ASP A 139 -14.94 3.30 7.67
CA ASP A 139 -14.21 2.04 7.81
C ASP A 139 -12.72 2.21 7.47
N LEU A 140 -12.40 2.94 6.39
CA LEU A 140 -11.01 3.28 6.04
C LEU A 140 -10.34 4.12 7.12
N ARG A 141 -11.03 5.09 7.71
CA ARG A 141 -10.49 5.88 8.83
C ARG A 141 -10.21 5.03 10.06
N ARG A 142 -11.06 4.03 10.34
CA ARG A 142 -10.83 3.07 11.44
C ARG A 142 -9.63 2.17 11.15
N SER A 143 -9.56 1.61 9.94
CA SER A 143 -8.43 0.79 9.50
C SER A 143 -7.11 1.56 9.52
N LEU A 144 -7.12 2.81 9.06
CA LEU A 144 -5.96 3.69 9.03
C LEU A 144 -5.36 3.90 10.44
N LYS A 145 -6.19 4.04 11.49
CA LYS A 145 -5.68 4.15 12.87
C LYS A 145 -4.89 2.91 13.28
N ALA A 146 -5.39 1.72 12.95
CA ALA A 146 -4.71 0.46 13.25
C ALA A 146 -3.39 0.34 12.46
N LYS A 147 -3.40 0.67 11.17
CA LYS A 147 -2.19 0.65 10.33
C LYS A 147 -1.11 1.62 10.81
N VAL A 148 -1.50 2.83 11.21
CA VAL A 148 -0.58 3.84 11.77
C VAL A 148 0.01 3.38 13.11
N ASN A 149 -0.79 2.75 13.97
CA ASN A 149 -0.28 2.21 15.23
C ASN A 149 0.74 1.08 14.99
N CYS A 150 0.45 0.15 14.07
CA CYS A 150 1.39 -0.90 13.67
C CYS A 150 2.73 -0.29 13.16
N LEU A 151 2.66 0.73 12.29
CA LEU A 151 3.87 1.42 11.82
C LEU A 151 4.67 2.07 12.96
N ASN A 152 3.99 2.69 13.93
CA ASN A 152 4.65 3.27 15.10
C ASN A 152 5.35 2.20 15.96
N GLU A 153 4.68 1.07 16.21
CA GLU A 153 5.24 -0.06 16.94
C GLU A 153 6.53 -0.57 16.27
N MET A 154 6.50 -0.76 14.94
CA MET A 154 7.67 -1.20 14.18
C MET A 154 8.82 -0.19 14.24
N GLN A 155 8.52 1.11 14.26
CA GLN A 155 9.52 2.18 14.38
C GLN A 155 10.02 2.39 15.83
N GLY A 156 9.44 1.70 16.82
CA GLY A 156 9.75 1.89 18.24
C GLY A 156 9.19 3.19 18.84
N ASN A 157 8.25 3.82 18.15
CA ASN A 157 7.55 5.00 18.64
C ASN A 157 6.40 4.60 19.59
N PRO A 158 6.11 5.39 20.63
CA PRO A 158 4.99 5.10 21.52
C PRO A 158 3.67 5.12 20.76
N GLU A 159 2.76 4.20 21.11
CA GLU A 159 1.41 4.19 20.55
C GLU A 159 0.71 5.54 20.74
N LEU A 160 -0.10 5.91 19.75
CA LEU A 160 -0.96 7.09 19.78
C LEU A 160 -2.11 6.90 20.78
N ARG A 161 -1.84 7.13 22.07
CA ARG A 161 -2.83 7.08 23.14
C ARG A 161 -3.83 8.24 23.02
N GLY A 162 -5.12 7.96 23.25
CA GLY A 162 -6.18 8.98 23.32
C GLY A 162 -6.85 9.35 21.98
N TYR A 163 -6.41 8.79 20.85
CA TYR A 163 -7.00 9.09 19.52
C TYR A 163 -8.12 8.12 19.10
N ASN A 164 -8.45 7.15 19.95
CA ASN A 164 -9.52 6.16 19.74
C ASN A 164 -10.88 6.62 20.28
N LEU A 165 -11.22 7.88 20.04
CA LEU A 165 -12.53 8.43 20.38
C LEU A 165 -13.47 8.37 19.18
N SER A 166 -14.74 8.08 19.46
CA SER A 166 -15.85 8.20 18.51
C SER A 166 -16.61 9.48 18.82
N PRO A 167 -17.03 10.25 17.81
CA PRO A 167 -17.90 11.40 18.04
C PRO A 167 -19.24 10.94 18.62
N LEU A 168 -19.79 11.71 19.56
CA LEU A 168 -21.12 11.47 20.11
C LEU A 168 -22.17 11.55 18.99
N SER A 169 -23.09 10.60 18.99
CA SER A 169 -24.26 10.62 18.12
C SER A 169 -25.22 11.77 18.48
N ALA A 170 -26.08 12.14 17.53
CA ALA A 170 -27.08 13.18 17.76
C ALA A 170 -28.06 12.82 18.90
N GLU A 171 -28.30 11.52 19.12
CA GLU A 171 -29.15 11.02 20.20
C GLU A 171 -28.46 11.14 21.56
N GLU A 172 -27.19 10.73 21.63
CA GLU A 172 -26.37 10.88 22.85
C GLU A 172 -26.18 12.34 23.24
N LEU A 173 -25.95 13.23 22.27
CA LEU A 173 -25.88 14.69 22.51
C LEU A 173 -27.21 15.26 23.02
N LYS A 174 -28.35 14.78 22.52
CA LYS A 174 -29.67 15.21 23.02
C LYS A 174 -29.91 14.73 24.45
N ALA A 175 -29.53 13.49 24.76
CA ALA A 175 -29.62 12.94 26.11
C ALA A 175 -28.73 13.70 27.11
N ILE A 176 -27.51 14.07 26.71
CA ILE A 176 -26.62 14.89 27.55
C ILE A 176 -27.22 16.29 27.75
N ASN A 177 -27.74 16.93 26.71
CA ASN A 177 -28.36 18.25 26.83
C ASN A 177 -29.62 18.24 27.71
N SER A 178 -30.42 17.17 27.70
CA SER A 178 -31.58 17.06 28.58
C SER A 178 -31.18 16.88 30.05
N LEU A 179 -30.05 16.21 30.31
CA LEU A 179 -29.48 16.08 31.65
C LEU A 179 -28.84 17.39 32.17
N LEU A 180 -28.19 18.16 31.29
CA LEU A 180 -27.49 19.40 31.65
C LEU A 180 -28.41 20.63 31.79
N ARG A 181 -29.63 20.61 31.24
CA ARG A 181 -30.60 21.71 31.36
C ARG A 181 -31.46 21.65 32.63
N ARG A 182 -31.05 20.86 33.63
CA ARG A 182 -31.74 20.76 34.93
C ARG A 182 -31.20 21.75 35.94
#